data_AF-G3HLV3-F1
#
_entry.id   AF-G3HLV3-F1
#
_cell.length_a   1.000
_cell.length_b   1.000
_cell.length_c   1.000
_cell.angle_alpha   90.00
_cell.angle_beta   90.00
_cell.angle_gamma   90.00
#
_symmetry.space_group_name_H-M   'P 1'
#
loop_
_entity.id
_entity.type
_entity.pdbx_description
1 polymer ?
#
loop_
_entity_poly.entity_id
_entity_poly.type
_entity_poly.pdbx_seq_one_letter_code
_entity_poly.pdbx_strand_id
1 'polypeptide(L)' 'MEMENTAASTRFHQPHMERKMSAMTCEIFNELRLEGKLCDVVIKVNGFEFNAHKNILCSCSSYFRYS' A
#
# COMPACT_ATOMS: atom_id res chain seq x y z
N MET A 1 -32.35 37.11 22.32
CA MET A 1 -30.88 37.21 22.38
C MET A 1 -30.34 35.89 21.87
N GLU A 2 -29.55 36.01 20.82
CA GLU A 2 -28.91 34.93 20.07
C GLU A 2 -27.97 34.13 20.97
N MET A 3 -27.75 32.86 20.60
CA MET A 3 -26.40 32.33 20.43
C MET A 3 -26.51 30.99 19.69
N GLU A 4 -26.31 31.09 18.38
CA GLU A 4 -25.98 30.00 17.48
C GLU A 4 -24.64 29.39 17.93
N ASN A 5 -24.65 28.15 18.41
CA ASN A 5 -23.42 27.43 18.74
C ASN A 5 -23.07 26.53 17.56
N THR A 6 -22.14 27.02 16.73
CA THR A 6 -21.54 26.34 15.59
C THR A 6 -20.95 24.99 15.99
N ALA A 7 -21.66 23.90 15.69
CA ALA A 7 -21.10 22.56 15.77
C ALA A 7 -20.08 22.39 14.64
N ALA A 8 -18.81 22.61 14.98
CA ALA A 8 -17.69 22.39 14.09
C ALA A 8 -17.76 20.99 13.47
N SER A 9 -17.82 20.95 12.14
CA SER A 9 -17.73 19.75 11.31
C SER A 9 -16.48 18.97 11.70
N THR A 10 -16.65 17.98 12.57
CA THR A 10 -15.62 16.99 12.87
C THR A 10 -15.52 16.15 11.61
N ARG A 11 -14.61 16.54 10.71
CA ARG A 11 -14.16 15.69 9.62
C ARG A 11 -13.54 14.46 10.28
N PHE A 12 -14.36 13.44 10.51
CA PHE A 12 -13.89 12.10 10.80
C PHE A 12 -12.97 11.75 9.63
N HIS A 13 -11.67 11.92 9.80
CA HIS A 13 -10.69 11.20 9.02
C HIS A 13 -10.96 9.76 9.38
N GLN A 14 -11.78 9.12 8.56
CA GLN A 14 -11.96 7.68 8.62
C GLN A 14 -10.54 7.12 8.55
N PRO A 15 -10.02 6.46 9.61
CA PRO A 15 -8.72 5.84 9.49
C PRO A 15 -8.89 4.84 8.36
N HIS A 16 -8.16 5.08 7.26
CA HIS A 16 -8.13 4.17 6.13
C HIS A 16 -7.82 2.80 6.72
N MET A 17 -8.80 1.89 6.69
CA MET A 17 -8.60 0.53 7.19
C MET A 17 -7.56 -0.12 6.30
N GLU A 18 -6.31 -0.11 6.74
CA GLU A 18 -5.24 -0.85 6.11
C GLU A 18 -5.55 -2.33 6.31
N ARG A 19 -6.02 -2.99 5.26
CA ARG A 19 -6.09 -4.45 5.24
C ARG A 19 -4.66 -4.98 5.33
N LYS A 20 -4.26 -5.37 6.53
CA LYS A 20 -2.94 -5.96 6.78
C LYS A 20 -2.90 -7.34 6.11
N MET A 21 -1.94 -7.53 5.23
CA MET A 21 -1.70 -8.82 4.59
C MET A 21 -1.25 -9.84 5.64
N SER A 22 -1.72 -11.09 5.54
CA SER A 22 -1.32 -12.13 6.49
C SER A 22 0.16 -12.50 6.31
N ALA A 23 0.83 -12.93 7.38
CA ALA A 23 2.24 -13.34 7.32
C ALA A 23 2.46 -14.47 6.30
N MET A 24 1.58 -15.47 6.29
CA MET A 24 1.61 -16.57 5.33
C MET A 24 1.48 -16.08 3.88
N THR A 25 0.61 -15.10 3.63
CA THR A 25 0.48 -14.50 2.29
C THR A 25 1.75 -13.77 1.87
N CYS A 26 2.42 -13.05 2.78
CA CYS A 26 3.70 -12.42 2.51
C CYS A 26 4.80 -13.43 2.17
N GLU A 27 4.85 -14.56 2.88
CA GLU A 27 5.82 -15.63 2.63
C GLU A 27 5.67 -16.20 1.21
N ILE A 28 4.43 -16.53 0.81
CA ILE A 28 4.14 -17.06 -0.54
C ILE A 28 4.56 -16.08 -1.63
N PHE A 29 4.21 -14.80 -1.52
CA PHE A 29 4.61 -13.81 -2.53
C PHE A 29 6.12 -13.56 -2.55
N ASN A 30 6.79 -13.69 -1.40
CA ASN A 30 8.23 -13.60 -1.35
C ASN A 30 8.91 -14.78 -2.07
N GLU A 31 8.41 -16.01 -1.91
CA GLU A 31 8.89 -17.17 -2.66
C GLU A 31 8.71 -16.97 -4.16
N LEU A 32 7.51 -16.57 -4.60
CA LEU A 32 7.26 -16.27 -6.01
C LEU A 32 8.20 -15.18 -6.56
N ARG A 33 8.49 -14.16 -5.76
CA ARG A 33 9.45 -13.09 -6.12
C ARG A 33 10.85 -13.64 -6.29
N LEU A 34 11.31 -14.50 -5.38
CA LEU A 34 12.63 -15.13 -5.44
C LEU A 34 12.76 -16.06 -6.66
N GLU A 35 11.68 -16.74 -7.05
CA GLU A 35 11.62 -17.57 -8.27
C GLU A 35 11.39 -16.74 -9.56
N GLY A 36 11.18 -15.43 -9.46
CA GLY A 36 10.89 -14.56 -10.60
C GLY A 36 9.50 -14.77 -11.22
N LYS A 37 8.59 -15.44 -10.51
CA LYS A 37 7.24 -15.76 -11.01
C LYS A 37 6.28 -14.62 -10.77
N LEU A 38 5.48 -14.34 -11.79
CA LEU A 38 4.40 -13.34 -11.77
C LEU A 38 4.86 -11.90 -11.47
N CYS A 39 6.17 -11.65 -11.45
CA CYS A 39 6.71 -10.29 -11.31
C CYS A 39 6.36 -9.48 -12.56
N ASP A 40 5.64 -8.38 -12.37
CA ASP A 40 5.12 -7.50 -13.42
C ASP A 40 5.78 -6.12 -13.40
N VAL A 41 6.69 -5.87 -12.45
CA VAL A 41 7.44 -4.63 -12.32
C VAL A 41 8.90 -4.88 -11.94
N VAL A 42 9.80 -4.03 -12.45
CA VAL A 42 11.23 -4.00 -12.10
C VAL A 42 11.56 -2.65 -11.48
N ILE A 43 12.02 -2.65 -10.24
CA ILE A 43 12.52 -1.46 -9.57
C ILE A 43 14.02 -1.34 -9.84
N LYS A 44 14.46 -0.20 -10.39
CA LYS A 44 15.88 0.09 -10.65
C LYS A 44 16.39 1.12 -9.65
N VAL A 45 17.41 0.78 -8.86
CA VAL A 45 18.04 1.70 -7.89
C VAL A 45 19.54 1.49 -7.93
N ASN A 46 20.30 2.57 -8.14
CA ASN A 46 21.77 2.56 -8.15
C ASN A 46 22.39 1.47 -9.04
N GLY A 47 21.79 1.20 -10.20
CA GLY A 47 22.25 0.17 -11.14
C GLY A 47 21.83 -1.26 -10.79
N PHE A 48 21.13 -1.48 -9.68
CA PHE A 48 20.54 -2.77 -9.34
C PHE A 48 19.09 -2.86 -9.83
N GLU A 49 18.67 -4.06 -10.20
CA GLU A 49 17.30 -4.35 -10.63
C GLU A 49 16.63 -5.34 -9.68
N PHE A 50 15.40 -5.03 -9.27
CA PHE A 50 14.60 -5.86 -8.36
C PHE A 50 13.26 -6.16 -9.01
N ASN A 51 13.05 -7.44 -9.36
CA ASN A 51 11.74 -7.93 -9.77
C ASN A 51 10.77 -7.94 -8.57
N ALA A 52 9.56 -7.45 -8.78
CA ALA A 52 8.52 -7.37 -7.76
C ALA A 52 7.11 -7.50 -8.36
N HIS A 53 6.12 -7.53 -7.48
CA HIS A 53 4.70 -7.56 -7.81
C HIS A 53 4.07 -6.19 -7.52
N LYS A 54 3.56 -5.50 -8.55
CA LYS A 54 3.02 -4.14 -8.43
C LYS A 54 1.84 -4.08 -7.46
N ASN A 55 0.95 -5.07 -7.51
CA ASN A 55 -0.21 -5.14 -6.60
C ASN A 55 0.20 -5.25 -5.12
N ILE A 56 1.27 -5.99 -4.80
CA ILE A 56 1.80 -6.12 -3.45
C ILE A 56 2.42 -4.80 -3.00
N LEU A 57 3.21 -4.14 -3.85
CA LEU A 57 3.78 -2.82 -3.56
C LEU A 57 2.68 -1.79 -3.26
N CYS A 58 1.63 -1.74 -4.07
CA CYS A 58 0.45 -0.88 -3.88
C CYS A 58 -0.31 -1.13 -2.56
N SER A 59 -0.25 -2.38 -2.05
CA SER A 59 -0.84 -2.76 -0.77
C SER A 59 0.02 -2.30 0.40
N CYS A 60 1.35 -2.34 0.25
CA CYS A 60 2.30 -1.95 1.30
C CYS A 60 2.56 -0.45 1.36
N SER A 61 2.35 0.29 0.26
CA SER A 61 2.50 1.74 0.21
C SER A 61 1.61 2.34 -0.88
N SER A 62 0.86 3.39 -0.55
CA SER A 62 0.02 4.11 -1.51
C SER A 62 0.82 4.80 -2.60
N TYR A 63 2.12 5.04 -2.40
CA TYR A 63 3.02 5.64 -3.39
C TYR A 63 2.99 4.87 -4.73
N PHE A 64 2.99 3.54 -4.67
CA PHE A 64 3.01 2.69 -5.86
C PHE A 64 1.67 2.62 -6.60
N ARG A 65 0.57 3.12 -6.02
CA ARG A 65 -0.75 3.12 -6.68
C ARG A 65 -0.83 4.09 -7.86
N TYR A 66 0.07 5.07 -7.92
CA TYR A 66 0.08 6.13 -8.92
C TYR A 66 1.23 5.99 -9.94
N SER A 67 1.99 4.90 -9.86
CA SER A 67 3.01 4.51 -10.84
C SER A 67 2.47 3.58 -11.91
#